data_AF-A0A2E9X9N3-F1
#
_entry.id   AF-A0A2E9X9N3-F1
#
_cell.length_a   1.000
_cell.length_b   1.000
_cell.length_c   1.000
_cell.angle_alpha   90.00
_cell.angle_beta   90.00
_cell.angle_gamma   90.00
#
_symmetry.space_group_name_H-M   'P 1'
#
loop_
_entity.id
_entity.type
_entity.pdbx_description
1 polymer ?
#
loop_
_entity_poly.entity_id
_entity_poly.type
_entity_poly.pdbx_seq_one_letter_code
_entity_poly.pdbx_strand_id
1 'polypeptide(L)'
;MAPSPVKSTLPKPESDLSVAGVLLAGGLARRMGGGDKCLRKLGGKTLLEHVIDRAGPQVGALLLNANGDTARLSAFGLPIAGDVVEG
;
A
#
# COMPACT_ATOMS: atom_id res chain seq x y z
N MET A 1 1.24 -27.15 10.62
CA MET A 1 2.41 -26.37 11.08
C MET A 1 2.44 -25.09 10.27
N ALA A 2 2.00 -23.96 10.82
CA ALA A 2 2.01 -22.68 10.12
C ALA A 2 3.45 -22.17 10.01
N PRO A 3 3.88 -21.57 8.88
CA PRO A 3 5.21 -20.98 8.79
C PRO A 3 5.34 -19.85 9.80
N SER A 4 6.37 -19.93 10.65
CA SER A 4 6.74 -18.87 11.58
C SER A 4 6.98 -17.56 10.83
N PRO A 5 6.55 -16.40 11.34
CA PRO A 5 6.77 -15.13 10.67
C PRO A 5 8.27 -14.85 10.60
N VAL A 6 8.79 -14.73 9.38
CA VAL A 6 10.15 -14.27 9.11
C VAL A 6 10.26 -12.83 9.63
N LYS A 7 10.88 -12.65 10.79
CA LYS A 7 11.26 -11.33 11.28
C LYS A 7 12.38 -10.82 10.37
N SER A 8 12.09 -9.76 9.59
CA SER A 8 13.08 -9.05 8.78
C SER A 8 14.22 -8.56 9.69
N THR A 9 15.41 -9.14 9.52
CA THR A 9 16.64 -8.84 10.27
C THR A 9 17.43 -7.68 9.70
N LEU A 10 16.96 -7.08 8.59
CA LEU A 10 17.55 -5.84 8.10
C LEU A 10 17.29 -4.72 9.13
N PRO A 11 18.32 -3.93 9.50
CA PRO A 11 18.10 -2.74 10.31
C PRO A 11 17.04 -1.90 9.63
N LYS A 12 15.94 -1.62 10.33
CA LYS A 12 15.00 -0.61 9.84
C LYS A 12 15.81 0.68 9.78
N PRO A 13 15.88 1.39 8.64
CA PRO A 13 16.38 2.75 8.68
C PRO A 13 15.55 3.47 9.74
N GLU A 14 16.21 4.18 10.65
CA GLU A 14 15.49 5.12 11.51
C GLU A 14 14.67 6.00 10.57
N SER A 15 13.37 6.10 10.81
CA SER A 15 12.45 6.74 9.87
C SER A 15 12.92 8.17 9.62
N ASP A 16 13.51 8.40 8.46
CA ASP A 16 13.91 9.74 8.05
C ASP A 16 12.63 10.48 7.69
N LEU A 17 12.27 11.44 8.54
CA LEU A 17 11.06 12.25 8.37
C LEU A 17 11.10 13.08 7.07
N SER A 18 12.26 13.19 6.41
CA SER A 18 12.40 13.86 5.11
C SER A 18 11.98 12.99 3.92
N VAL A 19 11.81 11.67 4.11
CA VAL A 19 11.45 10.75 3.03
C VAL A 19 9.94 10.54 3.00
N ALA A 20 9.33 10.79 1.83
CA ALA A 20 7.94 10.47 1.56
C ALA A 20 7.82 9.12 0.83
N GLY A 21 6.90 8.27 1.29
CA GLY A 21 6.50 7.03 0.62
C GLY A 21 5.24 7.24 -0.23
N VAL A 22 5.23 6.64 -1.43
CA VAL A 22 4.06 6.63 -2.31
C VAL A 22 3.71 5.18 -2.66
N LEU A 23 2.50 4.77 -2.31
CA LEU A 23 1.97 3.47 -2.69
C LEU A 23 1.14 3.61 -3.97
N LEU A 24 1.62 3.00 -5.05
CA LEU A 24 0.91 2.97 -6.34
C LEU A 24 -0.19 1.91 -6.27
N ALA A 25 -1.39 2.35 -5.89
CA ALA A 25 -2.59 1.54 -5.75
C ALA A 25 -3.57 1.69 -6.95
N GLY A 26 -3.14 2.38 -8.01
CA GLY A 26 -3.84 2.49 -9.28
C GLY A 26 -3.58 1.31 -10.23
N GLY A 27 -4.39 1.25 -11.30
CA GLY A 27 -4.26 0.29 -12.39
C GLY A 27 -5.43 -0.69 -12.51
N LEU A 28 -5.54 -1.34 -13.66
CA LEU A 28 -6.72 -2.11 -14.04
C LEU A 28 -6.72 -3.57 -13.57
N ALA A 29 -5.64 -4.03 -12.92
CA ALA A 29 -5.45 -5.41 -12.46
C ALA A 29 -5.82 -6.50 -13.51
N ARG A 30 -5.62 -6.22 -14.81
CA ARG A 30 -6.12 -7.05 -15.92
C ARG A 30 -5.68 -8.51 -15.84
N ARG A 31 -4.43 -8.76 -15.42
CA ARG A 31 -3.87 -10.11 -15.24
C ARG A 31 -4.44 -10.87 -14.02
N MET A 32 -5.17 -10.19 -13.15
CA MET A 32 -5.83 -10.75 -11.97
C MET A 32 -7.36 -10.78 -12.10
N GLY A 33 -7.87 -10.75 -13.32
CA GLY A 33 -9.31 -10.75 -13.61
C GLY A 33 -9.99 -9.40 -13.38
N GLY A 34 -9.23 -8.31 -13.29
CA GLY A 34 -9.75 -6.97 -13.05
C GLY A 34 -10.03 -6.65 -11.57
N GLY A 35 -10.55 -5.45 -11.34
CA GLY A 35 -10.92 -4.93 -10.03
C GLY A 35 -9.74 -4.47 -9.18
N ASP A 36 -9.97 -4.32 -7.87
CA ASP A 36 -9.00 -3.72 -6.96
C ASP A 36 -8.07 -4.75 -6.34
N LYS A 37 -6.94 -4.99 -7.02
CA LYS A 37 -5.87 -5.85 -6.52
C LYS A 37 -5.50 -5.50 -5.08
N CYS A 38 -5.35 -4.21 -4.77
CA CYS A 38 -4.93 -3.73 -3.46
C CYS A 38 -5.88 -4.16 -2.33
N LEU A 39 -7.17 -4.37 -2.64
CA LEU A 39 -8.18 -4.80 -1.67
C LEU A 39 -8.32 -6.33 -1.55
N ARG A 40 -7.63 -7.12 -2.39
CA ARG A 40 -7.66 -8.58 -2.27
C ARG A 40 -7.00 -9.02 -0.97
N LYS A 41 -7.58 -10.02 -0.31
CA LYS A 41 -7.09 -10.53 0.96
C LYS A 41 -5.99 -11.57 0.76
N LEU A 42 -4.94 -11.47 1.58
CA LEU A 42 -3.87 -12.44 1.76
C LEU A 42 -3.72 -12.67 3.27
N GLY A 43 -3.99 -13.88 3.77
CA GLY A 43 -3.87 -14.17 5.20
C GLY A 43 -4.75 -13.28 6.09
N GLY A 44 -5.98 -12.97 5.66
CA GLY A 44 -6.97 -12.22 6.44
C GLY A 44 -6.91 -10.69 6.31
N LYS A 45 -5.77 -10.13 5.89
CA LYS A 45 -5.59 -8.71 5.59
C LYS A 45 -5.58 -8.46 4.09
N THR A 46 -6.01 -7.29 3.65
CA THR A 46 -5.84 -6.80 2.28
C THR A 46 -4.37 -6.67 1.92
N LEU A 47 -4.02 -6.80 0.64
CA LEU A 47 -2.67 -6.55 0.16
C LEU A 47 -2.19 -5.14 0.54
N LEU A 48 -3.09 -4.16 0.52
CA LEU A 48 -2.77 -2.80 0.90
C LEU A 48 -2.40 -2.68 2.38
N GLU A 49 -3.14 -3.31 3.29
CA GLU A 49 -2.79 -3.34 4.73
C GLU A 49 -1.39 -3.90 4.96
N HIS A 50 -1.03 -4.99 4.29
CA HIS A 50 0.32 -5.55 4.40
C HIS A 50 1.41 -4.57 3.96
N VAL A 51 1.15 -3.81 2.91
CA VAL A 51 2.10 -2.82 2.40
C VAL A 51 2.19 -1.62 3.34
N ILE A 52 1.06 -1.13 3.85
CA ILE A 52 1.02 -0.02 4.82
C ILE A 52 1.77 -0.39 6.11
N ASP A 53 1.47 -1.58 6.68
CA ASP A 53 2.13 -2.07 7.89
C ASP A 53 3.65 -2.18 7.73
N ARG A 54 4.12 -2.47 6.50
CA ARG A 54 5.55 -2.60 6.21
C ARG A 54 6.20 -1.26 5.88
N ALA A 55 5.57 -0.42 5.07
CA ALA A 55 6.15 0.81 4.55
C ALA A 55 6.02 1.98 5.53
N GLY A 56 4.92 2.08 6.27
CA GLY A 56 4.63 3.20 7.17
C GLY A 56 5.76 3.51 8.16
N PRO A 57 6.33 2.52 8.88
CA PRO A 57 7.41 2.77 9.83
C PRO A 57 8.75 3.21 9.22
N GLN A 58 8.88 3.25 7.89
CA GLN A 58 10.15 3.53 7.19
C GLN A 58 10.20 4.93 6.58
N VAL A 59 9.10 5.70 6.60
CA VAL A 59 8.97 7.00 5.92
C VAL A 59 8.30 8.02 6.83
N GLY A 60 8.56 9.32 6.61
CA GLY A 60 7.92 10.40 7.37
C GLY A 60 6.46 10.62 6.99
N ALA A 61 6.13 10.51 5.70
CA ALA A 61 4.76 10.61 5.18
C ALA A 61 4.48 9.45 4.21
N LEU A 62 3.23 8.98 4.18
CA LEU A 62 2.80 7.90 3.28
C LEU A 62 1.53 8.32 2.54
N LEU A 63 1.56 8.23 1.20
CA LEU A 63 0.47 8.60 0.29
C LEU A 63 -0.02 7.37 -0.50
N LEU A 64 -1.32 7.30 -0.75
CA LEU A 64 -1.89 6.40 -1.76
C LEU A 64 -2.05 7.14 -3.09
N ASN A 65 -1.43 6.64 -4.15
CA ASN A 65 -1.75 7.07 -5.51
C ASN A 65 -2.75 6.08 -6.12
N ALA A 66 -3.95 6.56 -6.47
CA ALA A 66 -5.01 5.73 -7.03
C ALA A 66 -5.99 6.55 -7.87
N ASN A 67 -6.41 5.97 -9.00
CA ASN A 67 -7.45 6.52 -9.86
C ASN A 67 -8.81 5.86 -9.57
N GLY A 68 -9.88 6.58 -9.89
CA GLY A 68 -11.27 6.12 -9.70
C GLY A 68 -11.86 6.54 -8.35
N ASP A 69 -12.81 5.76 -7.85
CA ASP A 69 -13.49 6.06 -6.59
C ASP A 69 -12.53 5.90 -5.39
N THR A 70 -12.25 7.01 -4.70
CA THR A 70 -11.37 7.04 -3.54
C THR A 70 -12.07 6.56 -2.25
N ALA A 71 -13.41 6.50 -2.23
CA ALA A 71 -14.17 6.09 -1.05
C ALA A 71 -13.79 4.68 -0.59
N ARG A 72 -13.48 3.78 -1.54
CA ARG A 72 -13.02 2.40 -1.26
C ARG A 72 -11.70 2.31 -0.51
N LEU A 73 -10.88 3.37 -0.55
CA LEU A 73 -9.56 3.45 0.10
C LEU A 73 -9.58 4.34 1.35
N SER A 74 -10.67 5.06 1.60
CA SER A 74 -10.80 5.97 2.75
C SER A 74 -10.58 5.29 4.10
N ALA A 75 -10.92 4.00 4.20
CA ALA A 75 -10.74 3.20 5.40
C ALA A 75 -9.28 3.05 5.85
N PHE A 76 -8.30 3.31 4.96
CA PHE A 76 -6.88 3.24 5.30
C PHE A 76 -6.34 4.53 5.94
N GLY A 77 -7.13 5.62 5.96
CA GLY A 77 -6.76 6.87 6.64
C GLY A 77 -5.54 7.59 6.06
N LEU A 78 -5.09 7.20 4.87
CA LEU A 78 -3.96 7.83 4.18
C LEU A 78 -4.47 8.90 3.20
N PRO A 79 -3.69 9.96 2.93
CA PRO A 79 -4.00 10.89 1.85
C PRO A 79 -4.01 10.13 0.52
N ILE A 80 -4.94 10.49 -0.37
CA ILE A 80 -5.12 9.85 -1.68
C ILE A 80 -4.95 10.89 -2.78
N ALA A 81 -4.12 10.59 -3.78
CA ALA A 81 -3.93 11.41 -4.98
C ALA A 81 -4.18 10.59 -6.24
N GLY A 82 -4.86 11.17 -7.23
CA GLY A 82 -4.99 10.60 -8.57
C GLY A 82 -3.80 10.95 -9.45
N ASP A 83 -3.68 10.27 -10.58
CA ASP A 83 -2.72 10.62 -11.63
C ASP A 83 -3.10 11.95 -12.28
N VAL A 84 -2.09 12.75 -12.61
CA VAL A 84 -2.25 14.05 -13.31
C VAL A 84 -1.95 13.96 -14.81
N VAL A 85 -1.53 12.78 -15.27
CA VAL A 85 -1.21 12.49 -16.68
C VAL A 85 -2.12 11.35 -17.13
N GLU A 86 -2.77 11.51 -18.28
CA GLU A 86 -3.53 10.42 -18.90
C GLU A 86 -2.58 9.32 -19.40
N GLY A 87 -2.92 8.06 -19.11
CA GLY A 87 -2.14 6.87 -19.48
C GLY A 87 -2.80 6.00 -20.53
#